data_AF-A0A4S8L5U3-F1
#
_entry.id   AF-A0A4S8L5U3-F1
#
_cell.length_a   1.000
_cell.length_b   1.000
_cell.length_c   1.000
_cell.angle_alpha   90.00
_cell.angle_beta   90.00
_cell.angle_gamma   90.00
#
_symmetry.space_group_name_H-M   'P 1'
#
loop_
_entity.id
_entity.type
_entity.pdbx_description
1 polymer ?
#
loop_
_entity_poly.entity_id
_entity_poly.type
_entity_poly.pdbx_seq_one_letter_code
_entity_poly.pdbx_strand_id
1 'polypeptide(L)'
;MPLWNRGSSKRAEDFPPEQRRTHKNDEISGMLRALSLDEKIKFNHNIEVNNNRRRRARLAHALDPSKDDGSPTASLITIEDREYQTIRKNPEWMNKLGTYLGLRFAQWATEANEQDEKERELRERERREWEREQAERRQGNRENPDDVEDTNANANEPQPQPQTSKKNLKIAAPFSEEKRIQGQAQPIVFPEHLFVTANAKIYVPLGLFTTKNLIRLRVEGNAIPPKMHRNMSSNQKEYILDITKICETFGIADSNHPTEGLSYVEFMDAAMNFYNFQCERDPDGPEGKGYAEFTRKHFEFFQHRPESPALYDFWKKHEFDLRVEKEVHNFGYDKAEYMRCWQMNGIMPWTSS
;
A
#
# COMPACT_ATOMS: atom_id res chain seq x y z
N MET A 1 -26.97 3.16 24.83
CA MET A 1 -26.24 4.03 25.78
C MET A 1 -24.75 3.89 25.48
N PRO A 2 -24.04 4.95 25.07
CA PRO A 2 -22.63 4.85 24.74
C PRO A 2 -21.77 5.12 25.97
N LEU A 3 -21.10 4.07 26.44
CA LEU A 3 -19.91 4.15 27.29
C LEU A 3 -18.72 4.51 26.41
N TRP A 4 -17.81 5.36 26.90
CA TRP A 4 -16.34 5.36 26.74
C TRP A 4 -15.83 6.76 27.12
N ASN A 5 -15.64 6.96 28.44
CA ASN A 5 -14.93 8.09 29.01
C ASN A 5 -13.45 8.02 28.59
N ARG A 6 -12.92 9.15 28.09
CA ARG A 6 -11.48 9.33 27.83
C ARG A 6 -10.71 9.29 29.14
N GLY A 7 -9.91 8.24 29.32
CA GLY A 7 -8.90 8.18 30.37
C GLY A 7 -7.85 9.27 30.17
N SER A 8 -7.72 10.13 31.19
CA SER A 8 -6.65 11.10 31.34
C SER A 8 -5.33 10.37 31.53
N SER A 9 -4.40 10.51 30.58
CA SER A 9 -3.02 10.06 30.78
C SER A 9 -2.22 11.17 31.48
N LYS A 10 -1.79 10.87 32.70
CA LYS A 10 -0.90 11.70 33.53
C LYS A 10 0.45 11.84 32.84
N ARG A 11 0.75 13.02 32.29
CA ARG A 11 2.12 13.45 31.97
C ARG A 11 2.64 14.32 33.12
N ALA A 12 3.88 14.04 33.52
CA ALA A 12 4.60 14.56 34.68
C ALA A 12 4.49 16.09 34.87
N GLU A 13 4.39 16.51 36.12
CA GLU A 13 4.16 17.89 36.59
C GLU A 13 5.41 18.80 36.58
N ASP A 14 6.55 18.41 35.99
CA ASP A 14 7.81 19.16 36.10
C ASP A 14 8.18 20.02 34.88
N PHE A 15 7.23 20.33 33.99
CA PHE A 15 7.46 21.33 32.94
C PHE A 15 6.53 22.52 33.14
N PRO A 16 7.05 23.78 33.12
CA PRO A 16 6.17 24.94 33.14
C PRO A 16 5.17 24.78 31.99
N PRO A 17 3.86 24.98 32.23
CA PRO A 17 2.86 24.77 31.21
C PRO A 17 3.23 25.63 30.00
N GLU A 18 3.46 25.00 28.85
CA GLU A 18 3.70 25.72 27.60
C GLU A 18 2.55 26.70 27.40
N GLN A 19 2.81 27.98 27.66
CA GLN A 19 1.85 29.04 27.46
C GLN A 19 1.54 29.08 25.96
N ARG A 20 0.34 28.63 25.58
CA ARG A 20 -0.20 28.85 24.25
C ARG A 20 -0.25 30.36 23.99
N ARG A 21 0.64 30.86 23.13
CA ARG A 21 0.74 32.30 22.78
C ARG A 21 -0.20 32.76 21.65
N THR A 22 -1.10 31.91 21.19
CA THR A 22 -2.11 32.22 20.17
C THR A 22 -3.42 31.69 20.75
N HIS A 23 -4.40 32.48 21.19
CA HIS A 23 -5.11 33.56 20.51
C HIS A 23 -5.68 34.51 21.59
N LYS A 24 -5.34 35.80 21.56
CA LYS A 24 -5.90 36.82 22.49
C LYS A 24 -7.01 37.68 21.88
N ASN A 25 -7.36 37.50 20.60
CA ASN A 25 -8.36 38.34 19.95
C ASN A 25 -9.46 37.50 19.31
N ASP A 26 -10.62 37.43 19.98
CA ASP A 26 -11.83 36.74 19.49
C ASP A 26 -12.29 37.28 18.14
N GLU A 27 -11.99 38.55 17.85
CA GLU A 27 -12.22 39.20 16.57
C GLU A 27 -11.48 38.51 15.43
N ILE A 28 -10.19 38.19 15.62
CA ILE A 28 -9.37 37.49 14.61
C ILE A 28 -9.90 36.07 14.40
N SER A 29 -10.29 35.38 15.47
CA SER A 29 -10.90 34.04 15.37
C SER A 29 -12.24 34.08 14.63
N GLY A 30 -13.01 35.16 14.78
CA GLY A 30 -14.24 35.41 14.02
C GLY A 30 -13.95 35.63 12.53
N MET A 31 -12.99 36.48 12.21
CA MET A 31 -12.56 36.75 10.83
C MET A 31 -12.06 35.47 10.13
N LEU A 32 -11.26 34.65 10.81
CA LEU A 32 -10.74 33.39 10.26
C LEU A 32 -11.86 32.36 10.00
N ARG A 33 -12.93 32.35 10.80
CA ARG A 33 -14.08 31.48 10.56
C ARG A 33 -14.94 31.96 9.39
N ALA A 34 -15.04 33.28 9.21
CA ALA A 34 -15.82 33.92 8.15
C ALA A 34 -15.16 33.84 6.76
N LEU A 35 -13.89 33.41 6.68
CA LEU A 35 -13.21 33.19 5.41
C LEU A 35 -13.97 32.21 4.52
N SER A 36 -13.89 32.45 3.22
CA SER A 36 -14.39 31.50 2.22
C SER A 36 -13.59 30.20 2.27
N LEU A 37 -14.19 29.09 1.79
CA LEU A 37 -13.55 27.77 1.85
C LEU A 37 -12.22 27.74 1.08
N ASP A 38 -12.13 28.38 -0.09
CA ASP A 38 -10.88 28.44 -0.85
C ASP A 38 -9.81 29.27 -0.14
N GLU A 39 -10.19 30.35 0.54
CA GLU A 39 -9.25 31.13 1.36
C GLU A 39 -8.77 30.33 2.59
N LYS A 40 -9.64 29.60 3.29
CA LYS A 40 -9.25 28.73 4.41
C LYS A 40 -8.20 27.71 3.98
N ILE A 41 -8.41 27.08 2.82
CA ILE A 41 -7.51 26.06 2.26
C ILE A 41 -6.15 26.67 1.91
N LYS A 42 -6.13 27.80 1.20
CA LYS A 42 -4.89 28.53 0.87
C LYS A 42 -4.15 29.01 2.12
N PHE A 43 -4.88 29.47 3.13
CA PHE A 43 -4.30 29.94 4.38
C PHE A 43 -3.67 28.79 5.17
N ASN A 44 -4.35 27.64 5.23
CA ASN A 44 -3.80 26.43 5.83
C ASN A 44 -2.54 25.94 5.11
N HIS A 45 -2.53 25.96 3.77
CA HIS A 45 -1.34 25.64 2.99
C HIS A 45 -0.15 26.54 3.38
N ASN A 46 -0.37 27.85 3.46
CA ASN A 46 0.67 28.79 3.88
C ASN A 46 1.14 28.56 5.33
N ILE A 47 0.24 28.19 6.23
CA ILE A 47 0.60 27.80 7.61
C ILE A 47 1.47 26.55 7.60
N GLU A 48 1.13 25.53 6.83
CA GLU A 48 1.93 24.30 6.74
C GLU A 48 3.33 24.55 6.16
N VAL A 49 3.43 25.34 5.08
CA VAL A 49 4.73 25.74 4.50
C VAL A 49 5.60 26.44 5.54
N ASN A 50 5.04 27.40 6.27
CA ASN A 50 5.76 28.11 7.33
C ASN A 50 6.11 27.22 8.52
N ASN A 51 5.22 26.32 8.91
CA ASN A 51 5.48 25.34 9.98
C ASN A 51 6.60 24.38 9.60
N ASN A 52 6.66 23.93 8.34
CA ASN A 52 7.74 23.10 7.85
C ASN A 52 9.08 23.84 7.87
N ARG A 53 9.10 25.13 7.50
CA ARG A 53 10.29 25.99 7.66
C ARG A 53 10.74 26.08 9.12
N ARG A 54 9.80 26.29 10.06
CA ARG A 54 10.10 26.35 11.50
C ARG A 54 10.61 25.01 12.05
N ARG A 55 10.02 23.88 11.62
CA ARG A 55 10.50 22.53 11.99
C ARG A 55 11.94 22.29 11.50
N ARG A 56 12.27 22.72 10.28
CA ARG A 56 13.64 22.64 9.74
C ARG A 56 14.61 23.52 10.53
N ALA A 57 14.20 24.72 10.93
CA ALA A 57 15.02 25.60 11.78
C ALA A 57 15.30 24.96 13.14
N ARG A 58 14.27 24.41 13.80
CA ARG A 58 14.42 23.66 15.06
C ARG A 58 15.37 22.46 14.92
N LEU A 59 15.26 21.71 13.83
CA LEU A 59 16.16 20.60 13.56
C LEU A 59 17.61 21.10 13.39
N ALA A 60 17.80 22.20 12.67
CA ALA A 60 19.11 22.80 12.48
C ALA A 60 19.72 23.30 13.79
N HIS A 61 18.93 23.90 14.68
CA HIS A 61 19.35 24.31 16.02
C HIS A 61 19.65 23.11 16.93
N ALA A 62 18.85 22.04 16.86
CA ALA A 62 19.13 20.81 17.61
C ALA A 62 20.43 20.13 17.19
N LEU A 63 20.81 20.25 15.91
CA LEU A 63 22.09 19.76 15.38
C LEU A 63 23.26 20.71 15.66
N ASP A 64 22.99 22.02 15.70
CA ASP A 64 23.97 23.07 15.91
C ASP A 64 23.34 24.20 16.74
N PRO A 65 23.60 24.25 18.07
CA PRO A 65 23.02 25.23 18.98
C PRO A 65 23.38 26.69 18.70
N SER A 66 24.31 26.96 17.76
CA SER A 66 24.61 28.33 17.32
C SER A 66 23.56 28.92 16.38
N LYS A 67 22.65 28.09 15.85
CA LYS A 67 21.56 28.51 14.94
C LYS A 67 20.31 28.93 15.71
N ASP A 68 19.45 29.73 15.11
CA ASP A 68 18.19 30.15 15.76
C ASP A 68 17.21 28.95 15.89
N ASP A 69 16.69 28.71 17.09
CA ASP A 69 15.69 27.66 17.42
C ASP A 69 14.35 27.85 16.68
N GLY A 70 14.14 29.00 16.07
CA GLY A 70 12.97 29.27 15.26
C GLY A 70 11.68 29.40 16.08
N SER A 71 10.70 30.10 15.50
CA SER A 71 9.43 30.39 16.18
C SER A 71 8.52 29.15 16.34
N PRO A 72 7.57 29.16 17.30
CA PRO A 72 6.53 28.15 17.42
C PRO A 72 5.71 27.92 16.15
N THR A 73 5.30 26.67 15.92
CA THR A 73 4.39 26.32 14.83
C THR A 73 3.00 26.89 15.08
N ALA A 74 2.37 27.43 14.04
CA ALA A 74 0.99 27.91 14.10
C ALA A 74 -0.01 26.77 13.90
N SER A 75 -1.20 26.90 14.48
CA SER A 75 -2.30 25.94 14.25
C SER A 75 -3.01 26.22 12.93
N LEU A 76 -3.51 25.16 12.30
CA LEU A 76 -4.35 25.25 11.11
C LEU A 76 -5.75 25.74 11.49
N ILE A 77 -6.39 26.44 10.55
CA ILE A 77 -7.83 26.72 10.60
C ILE A 77 -8.57 25.40 10.43
N THR A 78 -9.56 25.15 11.29
CA THR A 78 -10.40 23.97 11.19
C THR A 78 -11.26 24.05 9.93
N ILE A 79 -11.23 22.96 9.14
CA ILE A 79 -12.13 22.73 8.01
C ILE A 79 -13.01 21.56 8.41
N GLU A 80 -14.32 21.69 8.23
CA GLU A 80 -15.29 20.67 8.61
C GLU A 80 -15.43 19.60 7.52
N ASP A 81 -15.83 18.38 7.92
CA ASP A 81 -15.99 17.26 6.98
C ASP A 81 -16.96 17.58 5.83
N ARG A 82 -18.02 18.36 6.10
CA ARG A 82 -18.97 18.80 5.05
C ARG A 82 -18.31 19.70 3.99
N GLU A 83 -17.35 20.52 4.41
CA GLU A 83 -16.60 21.41 3.52
C GLU A 83 -15.64 20.57 2.66
N TYR A 84 -14.96 19.59 3.26
CA TYR A 84 -14.15 18.63 2.51
C TYR A 84 -14.96 17.75 1.56
N GLN A 85 -16.19 17.38 1.91
CA GLN A 85 -17.08 16.66 1.00
C GLN A 85 -17.45 17.50 -0.22
N THR A 86 -17.64 18.81 -0.05
CA THR A 86 -17.92 19.72 -1.17
C THR A 86 -16.76 19.76 -2.14
N ILE A 87 -15.52 19.77 -1.64
CA ILE A 87 -14.32 19.72 -2.46
C ILE A 87 -14.22 18.36 -3.15
N ARG A 88 -14.30 17.25 -2.41
CA ARG A 88 -14.15 15.88 -2.94
C ARG A 88 -15.16 15.56 -4.05
N LYS A 89 -16.42 15.96 -3.88
CA LYS A 89 -17.51 15.63 -4.81
C LYS A 89 -17.57 16.55 -6.03
N ASN A 90 -16.85 17.68 -6.03
CA ASN A 90 -16.87 18.63 -7.13
C ASN A 90 -15.50 18.69 -7.85
N PRO A 91 -15.41 18.19 -9.09
CA PRO A 91 -14.17 18.22 -9.88
C PRO A 91 -13.58 19.63 -10.09
N GLU A 92 -14.41 20.66 -10.21
CA GLU A 92 -13.92 22.04 -10.38
C GLU A 92 -13.20 22.53 -9.12
N TRP A 93 -13.71 22.17 -7.94
CA TRP A 93 -13.06 22.50 -6.67
C TRP A 93 -11.76 21.72 -6.47
N MET A 94 -11.73 20.44 -6.84
CA MET A 94 -10.51 19.64 -6.84
C MET A 94 -9.44 20.23 -7.76
N ASN A 95 -9.82 20.65 -8.98
CA ASN A 95 -8.88 21.28 -9.91
C ASN A 95 -8.39 22.64 -9.42
N LYS A 96 -9.30 23.46 -8.87
CA LYS A 96 -8.96 24.81 -8.36
C LYS A 96 -8.06 24.76 -7.12
N LEU A 97 -8.26 23.78 -6.24
CA LEU A 97 -7.58 23.72 -4.94
C LEU A 97 -6.51 22.63 -4.82
N GLY A 98 -6.37 21.75 -5.82
CA GLY A 98 -5.47 20.59 -5.78
C GLY A 98 -4.05 20.91 -5.31
N THR A 99 -3.50 22.06 -5.71
CA THR A 99 -2.15 22.50 -5.32
C THR A 99 -2.03 22.94 -3.86
N TYR A 100 -3.13 23.31 -3.23
CA TYR A 100 -3.20 23.76 -1.84
C TYR A 100 -3.67 22.65 -0.89
N LEU A 101 -4.30 21.60 -1.42
CA LEU A 101 -4.76 20.45 -0.66
C LEU A 101 -3.54 19.63 -0.20
N GLY A 102 -3.27 19.69 1.10
CA GLY A 102 -2.17 18.94 1.72
C GLY A 102 -2.52 17.48 2.01
N LEU A 103 -1.54 16.76 2.56
CA LEU A 103 -1.63 15.33 2.90
C LEU A 103 -2.86 14.99 3.77
N ARG A 104 -3.29 15.91 4.64
CA ARG A 104 -4.48 15.73 5.49
C ARG A 104 -5.77 15.55 4.69
N PHE A 105 -5.94 16.31 3.60
CA PHE A 105 -7.11 16.17 2.75
C PHE A 105 -7.06 14.83 1.99
N ALA A 106 -5.89 14.45 1.48
CA ALA A 106 -5.72 13.19 0.77
C ALA A 106 -6.06 11.99 1.67
N GLN A 107 -5.55 11.97 2.91
CA GLN A 107 -5.89 10.94 3.90
C GLN A 107 -7.39 10.87 4.17
N TRP A 108 -8.01 12.01 4.47
CA TRP A 108 -9.46 12.09 4.70
C TRP A 108 -10.27 11.63 3.47
N ALA A 109 -9.85 12.00 2.25
CA ALA A 109 -10.55 11.64 1.03
C ALA A 109 -10.47 10.14 0.74
N THR A 110 -9.33 9.49 1.02
CA THR A 110 -9.18 8.04 0.92
C THR A 110 -10.09 7.33 1.91
N GLU A 111 -10.10 7.73 3.18
CA GLU A 111 -10.98 7.16 4.21
C GLU A 111 -12.46 7.32 3.83
N ALA A 112 -12.84 8.49 3.31
CA ALA A 112 -14.20 8.75 2.84
C ALA A 112 -14.59 7.88 1.64
N ASN A 113 -13.67 7.63 0.70
CA ASN A 113 -13.91 6.75 -0.45
C ASN A 113 -14.09 5.29 -0.03
N GLU A 114 -13.25 4.79 0.88
CA GLU A 114 -13.40 3.44 1.44
C GLU A 114 -14.73 3.27 2.16
N GLN A 115 -15.18 4.30 2.88
CA GLN A 115 -16.44 4.27 3.59
C GLN A 115 -17.64 4.26 2.63
N ASP A 116 -17.59 5.06 1.56
CA ASP A 116 -18.60 5.06 0.49
C ASP A 116 -18.68 3.69 -0.23
N GLU A 117 -17.53 3.02 -0.44
CA GLU A 117 -17.46 1.69 -1.05
C GLU A 117 -18.06 0.62 -0.14
N LYS A 118 -17.68 0.60 1.15
CA LYS A 118 -18.27 -0.31 2.14
C LYS A 118 -19.79 -0.15 2.25
N GLU A 119 -20.29 1.09 2.22
CA GLU A 119 -21.74 1.35 2.24
C GLU A 119 -22.43 0.86 0.95
N ARG A 120 -21.75 0.96 -0.20
CA ARG A 120 -22.26 0.43 -1.48
C ARG A 120 -22.33 -1.09 -1.48
N GLU A 121 -21.26 -1.76 -1.03
CA GLU A 121 -21.22 -3.22 -0.92
C GLU A 121 -22.28 -3.76 0.04
N LEU A 122 -22.47 -3.07 1.18
CA LEU A 122 -23.51 -3.40 2.14
C LEU A 122 -24.90 -3.32 1.49
N ARG A 123 -25.20 -2.22 0.80
CA ARG A 123 -26.47 -2.04 0.07
C ARG A 123 -26.68 -3.08 -1.02
N GLU A 124 -25.63 -3.48 -1.73
CA GLU A 124 -25.73 -4.55 -2.72
C GLU A 124 -25.97 -5.92 -2.08
N ARG A 125 -25.35 -6.20 -0.93
CA ARG A 125 -25.58 -7.44 -0.18
C ARG A 125 -27.02 -7.52 0.30
N GLU A 126 -27.52 -6.45 0.91
CA GLU A 126 -28.92 -6.35 1.35
C GLU A 126 -29.89 -6.53 0.18
N ARG A 127 -29.59 -5.94 -0.99
CA ARG A 127 -30.38 -6.15 -2.22
C ARG A 127 -30.39 -7.61 -2.65
N ARG A 128 -29.23 -8.28 -2.70
CA ARG A 128 -29.12 -9.70 -3.09
C ARG A 128 -29.84 -10.62 -2.11
N GLU A 129 -29.77 -10.32 -0.81
CA GLU A 129 -30.51 -11.06 0.22
C GLU A 129 -32.01 -10.89 0.06
N TRP A 130 -32.48 -9.66 -0.16
CA TRP A 130 -33.88 -9.38 -0.42
C TRP A 130 -34.38 -10.08 -1.69
N GLU A 131 -33.61 -10.07 -2.78
CA GLU A 131 -33.95 -10.77 -4.03
C GLU A 131 -34.06 -12.29 -3.83
N ARG A 132 -33.18 -12.89 -3.02
CA ARG A 132 -33.26 -14.32 -2.64
C ARG A 132 -34.52 -14.62 -1.84
N GLU A 133 -34.83 -13.80 -0.83
CA GLU A 133 -36.04 -13.98 -0.02
C GLU A 133 -37.32 -13.87 -0.90
N GLN A 134 -37.34 -12.93 -1.85
CA GLN A 134 -38.45 -12.81 -2.79
C GLN A 134 -38.56 -14.02 -3.73
N ALA A 135 -37.44 -14.61 -4.15
CA ALA A 135 -37.43 -15.81 -4.99
C ALA A 135 -37.95 -17.05 -4.23
N GLU A 136 -37.51 -17.25 -2.99
CA GLU A 136 -37.98 -18.34 -2.12
C GLU A 136 -39.48 -18.24 -1.84
N ARG A 137 -39.99 -17.04 -1.55
CA ARG A 137 -41.44 -16.80 -1.38
C ARG A 137 -42.25 -17.14 -2.64
N ARG A 138 -41.71 -16.86 -3.83
CA ARG A 138 -42.37 -17.19 -5.11
C ARG A 138 -42.35 -18.71 -5.38
N GLN A 139 -41.33 -19.41 -4.91
CA GLN A 139 -41.21 -20.87 -5.08
C GLN A 139 -42.11 -21.63 -4.10
N GLY A 140 -42.15 -21.22 -2.83
CA GLY A 140 -43.05 -21.81 -1.82
C GLY A 140 -44.55 -21.62 -2.14
N ASN A 141 -44.91 -20.56 -2.87
CA ASN A 141 -46.29 -20.32 -3.31
C ASN A 141 -46.68 -21.08 -4.59
N ARG A 142 -45.74 -21.83 -5.20
CA ARG A 142 -45.97 -22.66 -6.40
C ARG A 142 -46.16 -24.15 -6.06
N GLU A 143 -45.79 -24.57 -4.84
CA GLU A 143 -45.79 -25.97 -4.41
C GLU A 143 -47.02 -26.38 -3.58
N ASN A 144 -48.05 -25.54 -3.48
CA ASN A 144 -49.33 -25.97 -2.91
C ASN A 144 -50.53 -25.41 -3.69
N PRO A 145 -51.16 -26.27 -4.50
CA PRO A 145 -52.60 -26.44 -4.43
C PRO A 145 -52.96 -27.93 -4.26
N ASP A 146 -53.47 -28.25 -3.08
CA ASP A 146 -54.46 -29.29 -2.72
C ASP A 146 -54.46 -30.63 -3.50
N ASP A 147 -54.12 -31.74 -2.83
CA ASP A 147 -55.13 -32.63 -2.22
C ASP A 147 -54.55 -33.95 -1.64
N VAL A 148 -54.92 -34.17 -0.38
CA VAL A 148 -55.26 -35.39 0.38
C VAL A 148 -55.16 -36.77 -0.32
N GLU A 149 -54.40 -37.72 0.27
CA GLU A 149 -54.93 -38.98 0.83
C GLU A 149 -53.85 -39.93 1.40
N ASP A 150 -54.27 -40.64 2.45
CA ASP A 150 -53.57 -41.64 3.26
C ASP A 150 -52.98 -42.84 2.48
N THR A 151 -51.85 -43.39 2.93
CA THR A 151 -51.82 -44.71 3.62
C THR A 151 -50.39 -45.18 3.96
N ASN A 152 -50.13 -45.23 5.26
CA ASN A 152 -49.60 -46.34 6.07
C ASN A 152 -48.38 -47.19 5.65
N ALA A 153 -47.50 -47.34 6.67
CA ALA A 153 -46.63 -48.46 7.01
C ALA A 153 -45.36 -48.72 6.16
N ASN A 154 -44.17 -48.49 6.75
CA ASN A 154 -43.54 -49.54 7.57
C ASN A 154 -42.34 -48.99 8.37
N ALA A 155 -42.15 -49.59 9.54
CA ALA A 155 -41.12 -49.29 10.52
C ALA A 155 -39.71 -49.64 10.04
N ASN A 156 -38.72 -48.79 10.37
CA ASN A 156 -37.51 -49.16 11.12
C ASN A 156 -36.46 -48.04 11.08
N GLU A 157 -36.21 -47.43 12.22
CA GLU A 157 -34.92 -46.81 12.57
C GLU A 157 -34.65 -47.20 14.04
N PRO A 158 -33.38 -47.40 14.48
CA PRO A 158 -32.42 -46.28 14.50
C PRO A 158 -30.90 -46.59 14.33
N GLN A 159 -30.21 -45.62 13.70
CA GLN A 159 -28.90 -45.04 14.06
C GLN A 159 -27.57 -45.87 13.90
N PRO A 160 -26.36 -45.27 13.98
CA PRO A 160 -25.66 -44.57 12.89
C PRO A 160 -24.22 -45.09 12.68
N GLN A 161 -23.74 -45.27 11.44
CA GLN A 161 -22.33 -45.65 11.23
C GLN A 161 -21.44 -44.46 10.80
N PRO A 162 -20.25 -44.30 11.43
CA PRO A 162 -19.38 -43.15 11.23
C PRO A 162 -18.62 -43.27 9.90
N GLN A 163 -18.91 -42.39 8.94
CA GLN A 163 -18.09 -42.27 7.74
C GLN A 163 -16.82 -41.50 8.07
N THR A 164 -15.76 -42.26 8.35
CA THR A 164 -14.40 -41.75 8.40
C THR A 164 -13.96 -41.38 6.98
N SER A 165 -13.88 -40.07 6.72
CA SER A 165 -13.26 -39.52 5.51
C SER A 165 -11.78 -39.88 5.49
N LYS A 166 -11.42 -40.90 4.71
CA LYS A 166 -10.01 -41.22 4.42
C LYS A 166 -9.40 -40.06 3.65
N LYS A 167 -8.52 -39.30 4.31
CA LYS A 167 -7.62 -38.34 3.67
C LYS A 167 -6.71 -39.11 2.71
N ASN A 168 -6.93 -38.95 1.40
CA ASN A 168 -5.97 -39.37 0.40
C ASN A 168 -4.72 -38.49 0.56
N LEU A 169 -3.69 -39.03 1.21
CA LEU A 169 -2.33 -38.50 1.14
C LEU A 169 -1.87 -38.58 -0.32
N LYS A 170 -1.77 -37.42 -0.98
CA LYS A 170 -1.07 -37.33 -2.27
C LYS A 170 0.38 -37.72 -2.03
N ILE A 171 0.75 -38.90 -2.53
CA ILE A 171 2.13 -39.37 -2.62
C ILE A 171 2.88 -38.34 -3.47
N ALA A 172 3.95 -37.75 -2.93
CA ALA A 172 4.78 -36.80 -3.64
C ALA A 172 5.30 -37.45 -4.94
N ALA A 173 5.29 -36.68 -6.04
CA ALA A 173 5.81 -37.15 -7.32
C ALA A 173 7.26 -37.64 -7.16
N PRO A 174 7.66 -38.71 -7.89
CA PRO A 174 9.01 -39.24 -7.80
C PRO A 174 10.04 -38.17 -8.19
N PHE A 175 11.06 -38.03 -7.35
CA PHE A 175 12.17 -37.11 -7.56
C PHE A 175 12.87 -37.47 -8.88
N SER A 176 12.86 -36.54 -9.83
CA SER A 176 13.57 -36.69 -11.10
C SER A 176 14.95 -36.06 -10.96
N GLU A 177 16.01 -36.87 -11.00
CA GLU A 177 17.38 -36.38 -10.98
C GLU A 177 17.68 -35.64 -12.29
N GLU A 178 17.78 -34.31 -12.23
CA GLU A 178 18.27 -33.51 -13.36
C GLU A 178 19.80 -33.62 -13.46
N LYS A 179 20.29 -33.99 -14.65
CA LYS A 179 21.74 -34.11 -14.90
C LYS A 179 22.40 -32.74 -14.79
N ARG A 180 23.44 -32.64 -13.96
CA ARG A 180 24.25 -31.43 -13.78
C ARG A 180 25.04 -31.12 -15.06
N ILE A 181 24.66 -30.05 -15.77
CA ILE A 181 25.46 -29.51 -16.88
C ILE A 181 26.52 -28.57 -16.27
N GLN A 182 27.78 -28.98 -16.27
CA GLN A 182 28.88 -28.14 -15.78
C GLN A 182 29.03 -26.90 -16.67
N GLY A 183 29.08 -25.71 -16.06
CA GLY A 183 29.30 -24.44 -16.75
C GLY A 183 28.03 -23.65 -17.11
N GLN A 184 26.83 -24.18 -16.88
CA GLN A 184 25.59 -23.40 -17.01
C GLN A 184 25.17 -22.80 -15.67
N ALA A 185 24.90 -21.49 -15.69
CA ALA A 185 24.26 -20.81 -14.55
C ALA A 185 22.90 -21.47 -14.29
N GLN A 186 22.61 -21.74 -13.01
CA GLN A 186 21.31 -22.30 -12.63
C GLN A 186 20.21 -21.31 -13.01
N PRO A 187 19.11 -21.75 -13.65
CA PRO A 187 18.01 -20.87 -13.96
C PRO A 187 17.42 -20.32 -12.65
N ILE A 188 17.15 -19.02 -12.65
CA ILE A 188 16.43 -18.37 -11.56
C ILE A 188 14.96 -18.80 -11.68
N VAL A 189 14.44 -19.38 -10.60
CA VAL A 189 13.04 -19.84 -10.52
C VAL A 189 12.41 -19.16 -9.31
N PHE A 190 11.27 -18.51 -9.51
CA PHE A 190 10.56 -17.82 -8.45
C PHE A 190 9.64 -18.80 -7.68
N PRO A 191 9.72 -18.87 -6.34
CA PRO A 191 8.87 -19.75 -5.56
C PRO A 191 7.42 -19.25 -5.55
N GLU A 192 6.44 -20.18 -5.56
CA GLU A 192 4.99 -19.86 -5.62
C GLU A 192 4.57 -18.87 -4.51
N HIS A 193 5.08 -19.06 -3.30
CA HIS A 193 4.80 -18.18 -2.16
C HIS A 193 5.24 -16.73 -2.38
N LEU A 194 6.22 -16.47 -3.25
CA LEU A 194 6.63 -15.11 -3.63
C LEU A 194 5.52 -14.40 -4.42
N PHE A 195 4.86 -15.11 -5.34
CA PHE A 195 3.72 -14.59 -6.09
C PHE A 195 2.52 -14.33 -5.19
N VAL A 196 2.20 -15.26 -4.28
CA VAL A 196 1.11 -15.07 -3.29
C VAL A 196 1.38 -13.83 -2.44
N THR A 197 2.62 -13.66 -1.97
CA THR A 197 3.02 -12.49 -1.16
C THR A 197 2.87 -11.17 -1.93
N ALA A 198 3.34 -11.12 -3.17
CA ALA A 198 3.21 -9.92 -4.01
C ALA A 198 1.75 -9.62 -4.39
N ASN A 199 0.92 -10.64 -4.59
CA ASN A 199 -0.51 -10.51 -4.88
C ASN A 199 -1.33 -10.05 -3.67
N ALA A 200 -0.88 -10.37 -2.46
CA ALA A 200 -1.42 -9.82 -1.20
C ALA A 200 -1.07 -8.34 -0.97
N LYS A 201 -0.47 -7.65 -1.95
CA LYS A 201 -0.05 -6.23 -1.88
C LYS A 201 0.93 -5.96 -0.74
N ILE A 202 1.74 -6.96 -0.41
CA ILE A 202 2.82 -6.82 0.55
C ILE A 202 4.06 -6.39 -0.20
N TYR A 203 4.68 -5.31 0.28
CA TYR A 203 5.92 -4.80 -0.29
C TYR A 203 7.02 -5.87 -0.21
N VAL A 204 7.57 -6.23 -1.36
CA VAL A 204 8.73 -7.12 -1.46
C VAL A 204 9.94 -6.26 -1.86
N PRO A 205 10.98 -6.20 -1.01
CA PRO A 205 12.20 -5.45 -1.29
C PRO A 205 12.87 -5.90 -2.59
N LEU A 206 13.31 -4.95 -3.42
CA LEU A 206 14.08 -5.19 -4.63
C LEU A 206 15.36 -6.01 -4.36
N GLY A 207 16.03 -5.82 -3.23
CA GLY A 207 17.23 -6.55 -2.84
C GLY A 207 17.00 -8.05 -2.67
N LEU A 208 15.75 -8.49 -2.43
CA LEU A 208 15.40 -9.91 -2.46
C LEU A 208 15.55 -10.51 -3.87
N PHE A 209 15.40 -9.68 -4.91
CA PHE A 209 15.51 -10.08 -6.31
C PHE A 209 16.95 -10.11 -6.84
N THR A 210 17.96 -9.83 -6.02
CA THR A 210 19.34 -10.14 -6.44
C THR A 210 19.49 -11.65 -6.67
N THR A 211 20.26 -12.03 -7.68
CA THR A 211 20.50 -13.44 -8.04
C THR A 211 20.99 -14.24 -6.83
N LYS A 212 21.86 -13.65 -6.02
CA LYS A 212 22.34 -14.22 -4.75
C LYS A 212 21.18 -14.55 -3.79
N ASN A 213 20.27 -13.61 -3.57
CA ASN A 213 19.18 -13.77 -2.61
C ASN A 213 18.06 -14.67 -3.15
N LEU A 214 17.80 -14.69 -4.46
CA LEU A 214 16.86 -15.62 -5.06
C LEU A 214 17.34 -17.07 -5.00
N ILE A 215 18.63 -17.33 -5.27
CA ILE A 215 19.23 -18.66 -5.10
C ILE A 215 19.14 -19.07 -3.62
N ARG A 216 19.45 -18.16 -2.71
CA ARG A 216 19.36 -18.42 -1.27
C ARG A 216 17.92 -18.68 -0.83
N LEU A 217 16.95 -17.92 -1.33
CA LEU A 217 15.53 -18.13 -1.06
C LEU A 217 15.07 -19.51 -1.56
N ARG A 218 15.58 -19.98 -2.70
CA ARG A 218 15.27 -21.32 -3.21
C ARG A 218 15.80 -22.43 -2.30
N VAL A 219 17.00 -22.27 -1.74
CA VAL A 219 17.65 -23.29 -0.90
C VAL A 219 17.17 -23.24 0.55
N GLU A 220 17.10 -22.05 1.14
CA GLU A 220 16.80 -21.81 2.56
C GLU A 220 15.35 -21.41 2.81
N GLY A 221 14.58 -21.02 1.78
CA GLY A 221 13.22 -20.50 1.95
C GLY A 221 12.23 -21.49 2.56
N ASN A 222 12.41 -22.79 2.32
CA ASN A 222 11.60 -23.84 2.95
C ASN A 222 11.83 -23.94 4.46
N ALA A 223 12.96 -23.46 4.98
CA ALA A 223 13.26 -23.43 6.41
C ALA A 223 12.63 -22.21 7.11
N ILE A 224 12.17 -21.21 6.35
CA ILE A 224 11.54 -20.02 6.90
C ILE A 224 10.03 -20.30 7.01
N PRO A 225 9.46 -20.30 8.23
CA PRO A 225 8.05 -20.61 8.41
C PRO A 225 7.20 -19.53 7.70
N PRO A 226 6.19 -19.94 6.90
CA PRO A 226 5.33 -18.99 6.23
C PRO A 226 4.49 -18.22 7.26
N LYS A 227 4.25 -16.94 6.97
CA LYS A 227 3.40 -16.07 7.78
C LYS A 227 1.96 -16.22 7.30
N MET A 228 1.04 -16.40 8.24
CA MET A 228 -0.38 -16.42 7.92
C MET A 228 -0.85 -14.99 7.64
N HIS A 229 -1.41 -14.79 6.45
CA HIS A 229 -2.09 -13.56 6.05
C HIS A 229 -3.56 -13.85 5.80
N ARG A 230 -4.43 -12.91 6.18
CA ARG A 230 -5.86 -13.03 5.91
C ARG A 230 -6.17 -12.17 4.70
N ASN A 231 -6.53 -12.82 3.61
CA ASN A 231 -6.92 -12.11 2.40
C ASN A 231 -8.25 -11.38 2.65
N MET A 232 -8.25 -10.07 2.46
CA MET A 232 -9.41 -9.20 2.74
C MET A 232 -10.55 -9.40 1.73
N SER A 233 -10.27 -9.84 0.51
CA SER A 233 -11.28 -10.03 -0.54
C SER A 233 -11.97 -11.40 -0.46
N SER A 234 -11.22 -12.47 -0.17
CA SER A 234 -11.74 -13.84 -0.11
C SER A 234 -12.08 -14.31 1.30
N ASN A 235 -11.63 -13.57 2.33
CA ASN A 235 -11.70 -13.96 3.75
C ASN A 235 -11.02 -15.30 4.06
N GLN A 236 -10.18 -15.80 3.15
CA GLN A 236 -9.42 -17.05 3.31
C GLN A 236 -8.06 -16.77 3.95
N LYS A 237 -7.53 -17.79 4.63
CA LYS A 237 -6.19 -17.77 5.21
C LYS A 237 -5.19 -18.17 4.13
N GLU A 238 -4.30 -17.27 3.77
CA GLU A 238 -3.22 -17.50 2.83
C GLU A 238 -1.87 -17.55 3.57
N TYR A 239 -0.95 -18.36 3.06
CA TYR A 239 0.40 -18.48 3.60
C TYR A 239 1.36 -17.72 2.70
N ILE A 240 1.89 -16.63 3.22
CA ILE A 240 2.83 -15.73 2.54
C ILE A 240 4.23 -15.89 3.12
N LEU A 241 5.23 -15.35 2.42
CA LEU A 241 6.58 -15.23 2.93
C LEU A 241 6.64 -14.18 4.05
N ASP A 242 7.37 -14.48 5.12
CA ASP A 242 7.69 -13.50 6.14
C ASP A 242 8.85 -12.60 5.67
N ILE A 243 8.52 -11.59 4.87
CA ILE A 243 9.49 -10.70 4.24
C ILE A 243 10.42 -10.04 5.27
N THR A 244 9.89 -9.59 6.41
CA THR A 244 10.71 -8.99 7.48
C THR A 244 11.77 -9.96 7.98
N LYS A 245 11.38 -11.20 8.30
CA LYS A 245 12.31 -12.23 8.78
C LYS A 245 13.31 -12.65 7.70
N ILE A 246 12.89 -12.71 6.43
CA ILE A 246 13.78 -12.99 5.31
C ILE A 246 14.85 -11.90 5.19
N CYS A 247 14.45 -10.62 5.24
CA CYS A 247 15.36 -9.50 5.16
C CYS A 247 16.39 -9.52 6.31
N GLU A 248 15.94 -9.76 7.54
CA GLU A 248 16.83 -9.91 8.70
C GLU A 248 17.82 -11.08 8.51
N THR A 249 17.32 -12.24 8.08
CA THR A 249 18.15 -13.45 7.90
C THR A 249 19.15 -13.30 6.75
N PHE A 250 18.76 -12.59 5.70
CA PHE A 250 19.58 -12.43 4.49
C PHE A 250 20.47 -11.19 4.56
N GLY A 251 20.28 -10.32 5.55
CA GLY A 251 21.01 -9.06 5.67
C GLY A 251 20.60 -8.04 4.59
N ILE A 252 19.36 -8.11 4.12
CA ILE A 252 18.79 -7.12 3.19
C ILE A 252 18.39 -5.91 4.04
N ALA A 253 18.86 -4.71 3.67
CA ALA A 253 18.53 -3.52 4.43
C ALA A 253 17.01 -3.28 4.39
N ASP A 254 16.47 -2.77 5.50
CA ASP A 254 15.04 -2.61 5.67
C ASP A 254 14.44 -1.58 4.69
N SER A 255 13.10 -1.54 4.65
CA SER A 255 12.34 -0.56 3.87
C SER A 255 12.55 0.90 4.32
N ASN A 256 13.29 1.15 5.39
CA ASN A 256 13.69 2.50 5.83
C ASN A 256 15.05 2.92 5.26
N HIS A 257 15.84 1.98 4.73
CA HIS A 257 17.05 2.32 3.99
C HIS A 257 16.64 2.88 2.63
N PRO A 258 17.15 4.06 2.21
CA PRO A 258 16.67 4.77 1.01
C PRO A 258 16.88 4.03 -0.33
N THR A 259 17.36 2.77 -0.30
CA THR A 259 17.79 1.98 -1.46
C THR A 259 17.91 0.48 -1.16
N GLU A 260 17.46 0.02 0.01
CA GLU A 260 17.68 -1.37 0.46
C GLU A 260 19.16 -1.83 0.48
N GLY A 261 20.10 -0.87 0.49
CA GLY A 261 21.54 -1.12 0.58
C GLY A 261 22.24 -1.54 -0.73
N LEU A 262 21.55 -1.54 -1.88
CA LEU A 262 22.08 -2.06 -3.14
C LEU A 262 23.12 -1.12 -3.78
N SER A 263 24.22 -1.68 -4.28
CA SER A 263 25.13 -1.04 -5.25
C SER A 263 24.50 -0.96 -6.64
N TYR A 264 25.08 -0.16 -7.57
CA TYR A 264 24.56 -0.06 -8.94
C TYR A 264 24.49 -1.43 -9.64
N VAL A 265 25.52 -2.27 -9.48
CA VAL A 265 25.55 -3.60 -10.10
C VAL A 265 24.47 -4.52 -9.52
N GLU A 266 24.30 -4.51 -8.20
CA GLU A 266 23.25 -5.29 -7.54
C GLU A 266 21.85 -4.77 -7.89
N PHE A 267 21.70 -3.46 -8.09
CA PHE A 267 20.47 -2.87 -8.60
C PHE A 267 20.14 -3.36 -10.01
N MET A 268 21.11 -3.39 -10.93
CA MET A 268 20.89 -3.89 -12.29
C MET A 268 20.46 -5.37 -12.30
N ASP A 269 21.14 -6.19 -11.50
CA ASP A 269 20.81 -7.61 -11.31
C ASP A 269 19.39 -7.79 -10.74
N ALA A 270 19.09 -7.07 -9.65
CA ALA A 270 17.79 -7.12 -9.01
C ALA A 270 16.66 -6.59 -9.91
N ALA A 271 16.89 -5.50 -10.65
CA ALA A 271 15.92 -4.91 -11.57
C ALA A 271 15.54 -5.87 -12.70
N MET A 272 16.53 -6.56 -13.28
CA MET A 272 16.30 -7.57 -14.30
C MET A 272 15.47 -8.74 -13.77
N ASN A 273 15.82 -9.25 -12.59
CA ASN A 273 15.10 -10.36 -11.98
C ASN A 273 13.69 -9.96 -11.54
N PHE A 274 13.51 -8.73 -11.04
CA PHE A 274 12.19 -8.18 -10.71
C PHE A 274 11.32 -8.05 -11.96
N TYR A 275 11.89 -7.58 -13.08
CA TYR A 275 11.18 -7.57 -14.35
C TYR A 275 10.74 -8.97 -14.78
N ASN A 276 11.63 -9.97 -14.73
CA ASN A 276 11.29 -11.36 -15.06
C ASN A 276 10.17 -11.90 -14.16
N PHE A 277 10.23 -11.63 -12.86
CA PHE A 277 9.17 -11.98 -11.92
C PHE A 277 7.82 -11.34 -12.29
N GLN A 278 7.81 -10.05 -12.64
CA GLN A 278 6.59 -9.35 -13.03
C GLN A 278 6.04 -9.87 -14.36
N CYS A 279 6.90 -10.30 -15.29
CA CYS A 279 6.48 -11.01 -16.50
C CYS A 279 5.78 -12.33 -16.17
N GLU A 280 6.33 -13.15 -15.27
CA GLU A 280 5.68 -14.41 -14.85
C GLU A 280 4.37 -14.19 -14.08
N ARG A 281 4.24 -13.03 -13.42
CA ARG A 281 3.05 -12.65 -12.67
C ARG A 281 1.93 -12.06 -13.54
N ASP A 282 2.28 -11.40 -14.64
CA ASP A 282 1.31 -10.81 -15.57
C ASP A 282 0.56 -11.94 -16.31
N PRO A 283 -0.79 -11.92 -16.38
CA PRO A 283 -1.54 -12.97 -17.08
C PRO A 283 -1.13 -13.16 -18.56
N ASP A 284 -0.66 -12.08 -19.19
CA ASP A 284 -0.22 -12.04 -20.58
C ASP A 284 1.32 -12.16 -20.73
N GLY A 285 2.04 -12.50 -19.66
CA GLY A 285 3.48 -12.74 -19.72
C GLY A 285 4.31 -11.48 -20.06
N PRO A 286 5.41 -11.60 -20.84
CA PRO A 286 6.25 -10.47 -21.24
C PRO A 286 5.55 -9.50 -22.21
N GLU A 287 4.43 -9.89 -22.81
CA GLU A 287 3.57 -9.00 -23.62
C GLU A 287 2.51 -8.29 -22.75
N GLY A 288 2.50 -8.57 -21.44
CA GLY A 288 1.60 -7.98 -20.47
C GLY A 288 1.76 -6.47 -20.34
N LYS A 289 0.63 -5.77 -20.46
CA LYS A 289 0.52 -4.32 -20.36
C LYS A 289 0.35 -3.83 -18.92
N GLY A 290 0.31 -4.75 -17.95
CA GLY A 290 0.08 -4.46 -16.55
C GLY A 290 1.38 -4.22 -15.79
N TYR A 291 1.90 -5.28 -15.18
CA TYR A 291 3.07 -5.23 -14.31
C TYR A 291 4.37 -5.26 -15.12
N ALA A 292 4.42 -6.05 -16.20
CA ALA A 292 5.62 -6.20 -17.01
C ALA A 292 5.99 -4.91 -17.75
N GLU A 293 5.05 -4.30 -18.47
CA GLU A 293 5.30 -3.06 -19.23
C GLU A 293 5.71 -1.89 -18.32
N PHE A 294 5.06 -1.72 -17.17
CA PHE A 294 5.44 -0.69 -16.20
C PHE A 294 6.87 -0.91 -15.70
N THR A 295 7.17 -2.12 -15.25
CA THR A 295 8.46 -2.47 -14.64
C THR A 295 9.59 -2.26 -15.65
N ARG A 296 9.36 -2.65 -16.91
CA ARG A 296 10.28 -2.38 -18.02
C ARG A 296 10.55 -0.89 -18.18
N LYS A 297 9.50 -0.08 -18.40
CA LYS A 297 9.63 1.37 -18.61
C LYS A 297 10.28 2.08 -17.43
N HIS A 298 9.93 1.68 -16.20
CA HIS A 298 10.48 2.23 -14.97
C HIS A 298 12.00 2.04 -14.90
N PHE A 299 12.49 0.80 -15.00
CA PHE A 299 13.92 0.55 -14.90
C PHE A 299 14.69 1.08 -16.12
N GLU A 300 14.16 0.91 -17.33
CA GLU A 300 14.81 1.40 -18.54
C GLU A 300 15.10 2.90 -18.48
N PHE A 301 14.21 3.70 -17.85
CA PHE A 301 14.40 5.14 -17.68
C PHE A 301 15.69 5.48 -16.91
N PHE A 302 15.97 4.73 -15.84
CA PHE A 302 17.17 4.93 -15.04
C PHE A 302 18.39 4.31 -15.71
N GLN A 303 18.25 3.14 -16.34
CA GLN A 303 19.37 2.37 -16.90
C GLN A 303 19.93 2.95 -18.21
N HIS A 304 19.08 3.49 -19.09
CA HIS A 304 19.50 3.95 -20.43
C HIS A 304 20.12 5.34 -20.45
N ARG A 305 20.39 5.94 -19.28
CA ARG A 305 21.03 7.26 -19.20
C ARG A 305 22.54 7.10 -19.12
N PRO A 306 23.32 7.81 -19.96
CA PRO A 306 24.77 7.63 -20.04
C PRO A 306 25.47 7.92 -18.70
N GLU A 307 24.96 8.85 -17.90
CA GLU A 307 25.52 9.18 -16.58
C GLU A 307 24.95 8.31 -15.44
N SER A 308 24.07 7.34 -15.74
CA SER A 308 23.33 6.57 -14.74
C SER A 308 24.22 5.90 -13.67
N PRO A 309 25.32 5.20 -14.01
CA PRO A 309 26.17 4.58 -13.01
C PRO A 309 26.83 5.61 -12.09
N ALA A 310 27.30 6.73 -12.64
CA ALA A 310 27.98 7.79 -11.89
C ALA A 310 27.03 8.55 -10.95
N LEU A 311 25.76 8.61 -11.32
CA LEU A 311 24.73 9.33 -10.58
C LEU A 311 23.89 8.44 -9.68
N TYR A 312 24.23 7.15 -9.58
CA TYR A 312 23.44 6.17 -8.86
C TYR A 312 23.06 6.65 -7.46
N ASP A 313 24.02 7.21 -6.71
CA ASP A 313 23.80 7.74 -5.37
C ASP A 313 22.76 8.85 -5.28
N PHE A 314 22.54 9.60 -6.37
CA PHE A 314 21.60 10.71 -6.45
C PHE A 314 20.19 10.26 -6.82
N TRP A 315 20.04 9.32 -7.77
CA TRP A 315 18.71 8.93 -8.27
C TRP A 315 18.12 7.69 -7.60
N LYS A 316 18.93 6.85 -6.94
CA LYS A 316 18.48 5.59 -6.30
C LYS A 316 17.34 5.77 -5.29
N LYS A 317 17.36 6.86 -4.51
CA LYS A 317 16.27 7.19 -3.59
C LYS A 317 14.96 7.51 -4.33
N HIS A 318 15.05 8.20 -5.46
CA HIS A 318 13.88 8.59 -6.24
C HIS A 318 13.28 7.40 -7.00
N GLU A 319 14.12 6.50 -7.51
CA GLU A 319 13.66 5.20 -8.02
C GLU A 319 12.81 4.48 -6.97
N PHE A 320 13.34 4.37 -5.74
CA PHE A 320 12.65 3.72 -4.64
C PHE A 320 11.33 4.41 -4.31
N ASP A 321 11.33 5.73 -4.16
CA ASP A 321 10.11 6.52 -3.87
C ASP A 321 9.03 6.27 -4.93
N LEU A 322 9.39 6.29 -6.23
CA LEU A 322 8.47 6.04 -7.35
C LEU A 322 7.94 4.59 -7.37
N ARG A 323 8.78 3.61 -7.00
CA ARG A 323 8.38 2.20 -6.93
C ARG A 323 7.44 1.93 -5.76
N VAL A 324 7.69 2.52 -4.59
CA VAL A 324 6.77 2.45 -3.44
C VAL A 324 5.45 3.13 -3.78
N GLU A 325 5.48 4.30 -4.41
CA GLU A 325 4.28 5.01 -4.82
C GLU A 325 3.43 4.20 -5.80
N LYS A 326 4.07 3.49 -6.74
CA LYS A 326 3.39 2.54 -7.64
C LYS A 326 2.69 1.43 -6.88
N GLU A 327 3.34 0.81 -5.89
CA GLU A 327 2.72 -0.28 -5.12
C GLU A 327 1.50 0.21 -4.32
N VAL A 328 1.55 1.44 -3.79
CA VAL A 328 0.46 2.02 -2.99
C VAL A 328 -0.72 2.46 -3.85
N HIS A 329 -0.48 3.18 -4.94
CA HIS A 329 -1.53 3.86 -5.71
C HIS A 329 -1.80 3.26 -7.08
N ASN A 330 -0.96 2.32 -7.52
CA ASN A 330 -1.06 1.64 -8.80
C ASN A 330 -1.07 2.56 -10.04
N PHE A 331 -0.42 3.72 -9.99
CA PHE A 331 -0.36 4.67 -11.12
C PHE A 331 0.32 4.09 -12.38
N GLY A 332 0.00 4.64 -13.54
CA GLY A 332 0.68 4.30 -14.80
C GLY A 332 2.09 4.90 -14.87
N TYR A 333 2.88 4.45 -15.84
CA TYR A 333 4.17 5.09 -16.13
C TYR A 333 3.96 6.45 -16.79
N ASP A 334 4.40 7.53 -16.14
CA ASP A 334 4.44 8.88 -16.70
C ASP A 334 5.88 9.34 -16.91
N LYS A 335 6.27 9.48 -18.19
CA LYS A 335 7.61 9.95 -18.57
C LYS A 335 7.88 11.38 -18.06
N ALA A 336 6.87 12.24 -18.02
CA ALA A 336 7.04 13.64 -17.62
C ALA A 336 7.39 13.76 -16.13
N GLU A 337 6.75 12.96 -15.28
CA GLU A 337 7.05 12.88 -13.86
C GLU A 337 8.47 12.37 -13.60
N TYR A 338 8.88 11.29 -14.29
CA TYR A 338 10.23 10.75 -14.17
C TYR A 338 11.28 11.78 -14.63
N MET A 339 11.01 12.51 -15.72
CA MET A 339 11.87 13.60 -16.18
C MET A 339 11.96 14.74 -15.17
N ARG A 340 10.86 15.11 -14.50
CA ARG A 340 10.87 16.12 -13.43
C ARG A 340 11.72 15.66 -12.25
N CYS A 341 11.57 14.41 -11.80
CA CYS A 341 12.39 13.84 -10.73
C CYS A 341 13.87 13.82 -11.11
N TRP A 342 14.19 13.55 -12.38
CA TRP A 342 15.56 13.60 -12.89
C TRP A 342 16.12 15.04 -12.97
N GLN A 343 15.31 16.01 -13.40
CA GLN A 343 15.73 17.39 -13.63
C GLN A 343 15.78 18.25 -12.37
N MET A 344 14.89 18.02 -11.39
CA MET A 344 14.79 18.84 -10.16
C MET A 344 16.07 18.88 -9.33
N ASN A 345 17.00 17.95 -9.55
CA ASN A 345 18.20 17.80 -8.74
C ASN A 345 19.50 18.23 -9.43
N GLY A 346 19.44 18.98 -10.54
CA GLY A 346 20.66 19.49 -11.18
C GLY A 346 21.58 18.39 -11.74
N ILE A 347 21.00 17.22 -12.03
CA ILE A 347 21.72 16.05 -12.57
C ILE A 347 22.19 16.28 -14.03
N MET A 348 21.69 17.34 -14.68
CA MET A 348 22.29 17.87 -15.91
C MET A 348 23.20 19.05 -15.56
N PRO A 349 24.49 19.04 -15.93
CA PRO A 349 25.21 20.28 -16.11
C PRO A 349 24.50 21.01 -17.26
N TRP A 350 24.15 22.28 -17.06
CA TRP A 350 23.49 23.12 -18.06
C TRP A 350 24.24 23.06 -19.40
N THR A 351 23.76 22.28 -20.36
CA THR A 351 24.13 22.47 -21.76
C THR A 351 23.13 23.46 -22.36
N SER A 352 23.54 24.73 -22.30
CA SER A 352 22.94 25.77 -23.13
C SER A 352 23.41 25.56 -24.56
N SER A 353 22.49 25.38 -25.50
CA SER A 353 22.71 25.63 -26.93
C SER A 353 21.41 26.12 -27.53
#